data_AF-A0A3L7X8A3-F1
#
_entry.id   AF-A0A3L7X8A3-F1
#
_cell.length_a   1.000
_cell.length_b   1.000
_cell.length_c   1.000
_cell.angle_alpha   90.00
_cell.angle_beta   90.00
_cell.angle_gamma   90.00
#
_symmetry.space_group_name_H-M   'P 1'
#
loop_
_entity.id
_entity.type
_entity.pdbx_description
1 polymer ?
#
loop_
_entity_poly.entity_id
_entity_poly.type
_entity_poly.pdbx_seq_one_letter_code
_entity_poly.pdbx_strand_id
1 'polypeptide(L)'
;MANPIRHSTHKYALIFLLLFLLGGCGGSPAAQENSVDPSQLATGKRVYDANCAACHGLGGEGQPNWKVPVNGVFPAPPHDSSGHTWHHPDQQLLEIIAKGGGMPNSAMPPYGETLTEAEREAVLVYIKTFWGVREQEFQAQITRQRNE
;
A
#
# COMPACT_ATOMS: atom_id res chain seq x y z
N MET A 1 21.47 -45.41 -62.78
CA MET A 1 22.12 -46.17 -61.69
C MET A 1 23.20 -45.27 -61.08
N ALA A 2 23.23 -45.21 -59.74
CA ALA A 2 24.32 -44.74 -58.87
C ALA A 2 24.76 -43.24 -58.87
N ASN A 3 24.33 -42.55 -57.80
CA ASN A 3 25.07 -41.56 -56.98
C ASN A 3 26.53 -42.01 -56.74
N PRO A 4 27.59 -41.16 -56.58
CA PRO A 4 27.90 -40.60 -55.24
C PRO A 4 28.83 -39.34 -55.09
N ILE A 5 28.58 -38.57 -54.02
CA ILE A 5 29.51 -38.19 -52.91
C ILE A 5 30.54 -37.02 -53.01
N ARG A 6 30.63 -36.30 -51.86
CA ARG A 6 31.73 -35.47 -51.25
C ARG A 6 31.97 -34.08 -51.89
N HIS A 7 31.63 -32.96 -51.25
CA HIS A 7 32.22 -32.27 -50.07
C HIS A 7 33.23 -31.17 -50.41
N SER A 8 33.19 -30.16 -49.54
CA SER A 8 34.32 -29.41 -48.99
C SER A 8 34.44 -27.99 -49.55
N THR A 9 33.92 -27.03 -48.77
CA THR A 9 34.71 -26.05 -48.02
C THR A 9 35.39 -25.04 -48.96
N HIS A 10 35.21 -23.73 -48.84
CA HIS A 10 35.61 -22.92 -47.72
C HIS A 10 35.55 -21.44 -48.18
N LYS A 11 35.35 -20.52 -47.23
CA LYS A 11 36.00 -19.20 -47.26
C LYS A 11 35.50 -18.19 -48.31
N TYR A 12 34.24 -17.79 -48.24
CA TYR A 12 33.90 -16.40 -48.54
C TYR A 12 33.10 -15.83 -47.38
N ALA A 13 33.87 -15.48 -46.34
CA ALA A 13 33.47 -14.43 -45.43
C ALA A 13 33.24 -13.14 -46.24
N LEU A 14 32.35 -12.30 -45.72
CA LEU A 14 32.15 -10.87 -45.96
C LEU A 14 30.83 -10.48 -46.63
N ILE A 15 30.08 -9.67 -45.87
CA ILE A 15 29.26 -8.54 -46.35
C ILE A 15 27.79 -8.87 -46.74
N PHE A 16 26.86 -8.77 -45.78
CA PHE A 16 25.97 -7.61 -45.61
C PHE A 16 25.06 -7.76 -44.38
N LEU A 17 25.37 -6.98 -43.36
CA LEU A 17 24.46 -6.47 -42.34
C LEU A 17 23.27 -5.78 -43.03
N LEU A 18 22.02 -6.11 -42.63
CA LEU A 18 20.81 -5.26 -42.59
C LEU A 18 19.55 -6.08 -42.90
N LEU A 19 18.82 -6.50 -41.85
CA LEU A 19 17.36 -6.41 -41.74
C LEU A 19 16.91 -6.89 -40.35
N PHE A 20 17.51 -6.30 -39.31
CA PHE A 20 16.86 -6.15 -38.01
C PHE A 20 16.02 -4.88 -38.16
N LEU A 21 14.69 -4.99 -38.33
CA LEU A 21 13.69 -3.95 -38.09
C LEU A 21 12.35 -4.45 -38.63
N LEU A 22 11.47 -4.88 -37.72
CA LEU A 22 10.00 -5.02 -37.78
C LEU A 22 9.69 -5.87 -36.52
N GLY A 23 9.38 -5.30 -35.36
CA GLY A 23 8.36 -4.31 -35.13
C GLY A 23 7.38 -4.95 -34.16
N GLY A 24 7.59 -4.74 -32.86
CA GLY A 24 6.78 -5.38 -31.83
C GLY A 24 7.32 -5.22 -30.40
N CYS A 25 7.76 -4.02 -30.00
CA CYS A 25 7.72 -3.66 -28.58
C CYS A 25 6.24 -3.46 -28.21
N GLY A 26 5.51 -4.56 -28.02
CA GLY A 26 4.23 -4.53 -27.32
C GLY A 26 4.52 -4.03 -25.91
N GLY A 27 4.06 -2.82 -25.61
CA GLY A 27 4.37 -2.11 -24.38
C GLY A 27 4.18 -3.01 -23.17
N SER A 28 5.20 -3.03 -22.29
CA SER A 28 4.96 -3.34 -20.90
C SER A 28 3.78 -2.46 -20.45
N PRO A 29 2.74 -3.01 -19.79
CA PRO A 29 1.81 -2.14 -19.08
C PRO A 29 2.66 -1.42 -18.04
N ALA A 30 3.03 -0.18 -18.35
CA ALA A 30 3.58 0.76 -17.40
C ALA A 30 2.61 0.72 -16.22
N ALA A 31 3.18 0.49 -15.04
CA ALA A 31 2.47 0.38 -13.77
C ALA A 31 1.25 1.29 -13.77
N GLN A 32 0.07 0.71 -13.60
CA GLN A 32 -1.11 1.47 -13.22
C GLN A 32 -0.74 2.13 -11.90
N GLU A 33 -0.31 3.38 -11.96
CA GLU A 33 -0.05 4.16 -10.77
C GLU A 33 -1.39 4.22 -10.05
N ASN A 34 -1.47 3.56 -8.88
CA ASN A 34 -2.64 3.62 -8.02
C ASN A 34 -2.70 5.02 -7.41
N SER A 35 -2.98 6.01 -8.25
CA SER A 35 -3.21 7.38 -7.81
C SER A 35 -4.45 7.37 -6.92
N VAL A 36 -4.29 7.86 -5.71
CA VAL A 36 -5.39 7.98 -4.74
C VAL A 36 -6.40 8.97 -5.30
N ASP A 37 -7.68 8.59 -5.35
CA ASP A 37 -8.75 9.50 -5.76
C ASP A 37 -8.82 10.71 -4.81
N PRO A 38 -8.66 11.96 -5.32
CA PRO A 38 -8.77 13.16 -4.50
C PRO A 38 -10.08 13.26 -3.71
N SER A 39 -11.18 12.74 -4.25
CA SER A 39 -12.49 12.75 -3.59
C SER A 39 -12.52 11.80 -2.37
N GLN A 40 -11.88 10.64 -2.51
CA GLN A 40 -11.70 9.66 -1.43
C GLN A 40 -10.80 10.25 -0.34
N LEU A 41 -9.69 10.89 -0.72
CA LEU A 41 -8.80 11.53 0.23
C LEU A 41 -9.49 12.66 1.01
N ALA A 42 -10.25 13.51 0.31
CA ALA A 42 -11.02 14.59 0.94
C ALA A 42 -12.09 14.04 1.92
N THR A 43 -12.72 12.92 1.56
CA THR A 43 -13.68 12.24 2.44
C THR A 43 -12.98 11.65 3.66
N GLY A 44 -11.86 10.97 3.46
CA GLY A 44 -11.04 10.42 4.53
C GLY A 44 -10.57 11.48 5.52
N LYS A 45 -10.13 12.64 5.02
CA LYS A 45 -9.76 13.77 5.87
C LYS A 45 -10.92 14.25 6.74
N ARG A 46 -12.11 14.45 6.15
CA ARG A 46 -13.30 14.88 6.91
C ARG A 46 -13.66 13.88 8.00
N VAL A 47 -13.61 12.59 7.69
CA VAL A 47 -13.88 11.52 8.67
C VAL A 47 -12.82 11.53 9.76
N TYR A 48 -11.54 11.67 9.42
CA TYR A 48 -10.44 11.72 10.37
C TYR A 48 -10.55 12.90 11.34
N ASP A 49 -10.76 14.11 10.80
CA ASP A 49 -10.89 15.33 11.60
C ASP A 49 -12.07 15.23 12.59
N ALA A 50 -13.19 14.64 12.16
CA ALA A 50 -14.40 14.53 12.97
C ALA A 50 -14.36 13.42 14.03
N ASN A 51 -13.66 12.31 13.77
CA ASN A 51 -13.77 11.10 14.59
C ASN A 51 -12.45 10.66 15.24
N CYS A 52 -11.31 10.94 14.61
CA CYS A 52 -10.04 10.33 14.99
C CYS A 52 -9.08 11.33 15.66
N ALA A 53 -9.05 12.56 15.13
CA ALA A 53 -8.05 13.57 15.49
C ALA A 53 -8.10 14.00 16.96
N ALA A 54 -9.26 13.91 17.62
CA ALA A 54 -9.41 14.27 19.04
C ALA A 54 -8.48 13.46 19.96
N CYS A 55 -8.13 12.23 19.58
CA CYS A 55 -7.21 11.38 20.33
C CYS A 55 -5.88 11.17 19.59
N HIS A 56 -5.91 10.98 18.27
CA HIS A 56 -4.72 10.70 17.49
C HIS A 56 -3.95 11.95 17.01
N GLY A 57 -4.48 13.15 17.26
CA GLY A 57 -3.88 14.41 16.80
C GLY A 57 -4.26 14.74 15.36
N LEU A 58 -4.13 16.01 14.95
CA LEU A 58 -4.48 16.42 13.57
C LEU A 58 -3.46 15.92 12.53
N GLY A 59 -2.20 15.72 12.95
CA GLY A 59 -1.13 15.18 12.12
C GLY A 59 -0.85 13.70 12.39
N GLY A 60 -1.65 13.02 13.21
CA GLY A 60 -1.41 11.64 13.58
C GLY A 60 -0.31 11.44 14.62
N GLU A 61 0.05 12.48 15.39
CA GLU A 61 1.12 12.45 16.39
C GLU A 61 0.81 11.62 17.65
N GLY A 62 -0.47 11.28 17.86
CA GLY A 62 -0.93 10.52 19.03
C GLY A 62 -0.81 11.29 20.35
N GLN A 63 -1.05 10.58 21.45
CA GLN A 63 -0.92 11.12 22.80
C GLN A 63 0.49 10.90 23.36
N PRO A 64 0.98 11.80 24.24
CA PRO A 64 2.27 11.61 24.89
C PRO A 64 2.26 10.32 25.73
N ASN A 65 3.43 9.67 25.82
CA ASN A 65 3.60 8.43 26.58
C ASN A 65 2.61 7.32 26.20
N TRP A 66 2.17 7.23 24.93
CA TRP A 66 1.19 6.25 24.45
C TRP A 66 1.53 4.77 24.72
N LYS A 67 2.80 4.46 25.02
CA LYS A 67 3.26 3.12 25.40
C LYS A 67 3.08 2.81 26.89
N VAL A 68 2.65 3.77 27.71
CA VAL A 68 2.46 3.62 29.15
C VAL A 68 0.97 3.80 29.47
N PRO A 69 0.32 2.80 30.09
CA PRO A 69 -1.10 2.92 30.41
C PRO A 69 -1.32 3.94 31.54
N VAL A 70 -2.38 4.74 31.40
CA VAL A 70 -2.87 5.66 32.42
C VAL A 70 -4.18 5.10 32.96
N ASN A 71 -4.24 4.80 34.25
CA ASN A 71 -5.38 4.11 34.87
C ASN A 71 -5.77 2.80 34.16
N GLY A 72 -4.76 2.07 33.66
CA GLY A 72 -4.95 0.80 32.95
C GLY A 72 -5.35 0.93 31.48
N VAL A 73 -5.54 2.15 30.97
CA VAL A 73 -5.90 2.44 29.57
C VAL A 73 -4.69 2.98 28.82
N PHE A 74 -4.40 2.44 27.65
CA PHE A 74 -3.33 2.98 26.81
C PHE A 74 -3.79 4.23 26.05
N PRO A 75 -3.01 5.33 26.08
CA PRO A 75 -3.27 6.50 25.26
C PRO A 75 -3.23 6.17 23.76
N ALA A 76 -3.86 7.02 22.95
CA ALA A 76 -3.91 6.82 21.50
C ALA A 76 -2.49 6.84 20.89
N PRO A 77 -2.09 5.81 20.14
CA PRO A 77 -0.78 5.76 19.49
C PRO A 77 -0.72 6.73 18.30
N PRO A 78 0.49 7.17 17.91
CA PRO A 78 0.69 7.89 16.66
C PRO A 78 0.38 7.00 15.46
N HIS A 79 -0.11 7.63 14.39
CA HIS A 79 -0.24 7.05 13.07
C HIS A 79 0.95 7.36 12.16
N ASP A 80 1.88 8.23 12.55
CA ASP A 80 3.12 8.50 11.81
C ASP A 80 4.18 7.38 11.96
N SER A 81 5.40 7.63 11.46
CA SER A 81 6.52 6.69 11.49
C SER A 81 7.04 6.36 12.90
N SER A 82 6.69 7.13 13.93
CA SER A 82 7.01 6.82 15.33
C SER A 82 6.11 5.72 15.92
N GLY A 83 4.99 5.44 15.25
CA GLY A 83 4.06 4.36 15.54
C GLY A 83 4.39 3.06 14.80
N HIS A 84 3.38 2.20 14.66
CA HIS A 84 3.53 0.93 13.96
C HIS A 84 2.30 0.52 13.16
N THR A 85 1.34 1.45 12.94
CA THR A 85 0.08 1.19 12.23
C THR A 85 0.32 0.58 10.83
N TRP A 86 1.38 1.03 10.13
CA TRP A 86 1.78 0.56 8.80
C TRP A 86 2.31 -0.89 8.75
N HIS A 87 2.53 -1.54 9.90
CA HIS A 87 2.86 -2.97 9.96
C HIS A 87 1.64 -3.90 9.82
N HIS A 88 0.43 -3.34 9.79
CA HIS A 88 -0.80 -4.11 9.70
C HIS A 88 -1.42 -3.97 8.32
N PRO A 89 -1.90 -5.07 7.70
CA PRO A 89 -2.51 -4.97 6.38
C PRO A 89 -3.92 -4.36 6.44
N ASP A 90 -4.42 -3.86 5.31
CA ASP A 90 -5.64 -3.03 5.26
C ASP A 90 -6.85 -3.64 5.96
N GLN A 91 -7.16 -4.90 5.70
CA GLN A 91 -8.33 -5.55 6.29
C GLN A 91 -8.28 -5.57 7.84
N GLN A 92 -7.10 -5.71 8.44
CA GLN A 92 -6.97 -5.67 9.91
C GLN A 92 -7.12 -4.24 10.43
N LEU A 93 -6.61 -3.25 9.70
CA LEU A 93 -6.80 -1.84 10.06
C LEU A 93 -8.27 -1.44 9.96
N LEU A 94 -8.97 -1.87 8.91
CA LEU A 94 -10.42 -1.67 8.75
C LEU A 94 -11.21 -2.39 9.85
N GLU A 95 -10.80 -3.60 10.23
CA GLU A 95 -11.40 -4.34 11.34
C GLU A 95 -11.21 -3.60 12.68
N ILE A 96 -10.03 -3.07 12.95
CA ILE A 96 -9.76 -2.25 14.15
C ILE A 96 -10.62 -0.97 14.13
N ILE A 97 -10.78 -0.31 12.98
CA ILE A 97 -11.66 0.87 12.86
C ILE A 97 -13.12 0.46 13.14
N ALA A 98 -13.58 -0.65 12.55
CA ALA A 98 -14.97 -1.09 12.70
C ALA A 98 -15.28 -1.53 14.14
N LYS A 99 -14.40 -2.31 14.77
CA LYS A 99 -14.63 -2.89 16.09
C LYS A 99 -14.14 -2.02 17.25
N GLY A 100 -13.37 -0.97 16.95
CA GLY A 100 -12.61 -0.25 17.96
C GLY A 100 -11.53 -1.16 18.54
N GLY A 101 -10.80 -0.65 19.54
CA GLY A 101 -9.78 -1.43 20.22
C GLY A 101 -8.66 -1.96 19.31
N GLY A 102 -7.57 -1.22 19.18
CA GLY A 102 -6.36 -1.69 18.48
C GLY A 102 -5.28 -2.27 19.41
N MET A 103 -5.52 -2.20 20.73
CA MET A 103 -4.54 -2.51 21.77
C MET A 103 -5.28 -3.03 23.01
N PRO A 104 -4.64 -3.86 23.87
CA PRO A 104 -5.20 -4.23 25.16
C PRO A 104 -5.64 -2.98 25.94
N ASN A 105 -6.85 -2.97 26.49
CA ASN A 105 -7.43 -1.84 27.24
C ASN A 105 -7.37 -0.49 26.50
N SER A 106 -7.58 -0.47 25.19
CA SER A 106 -7.70 0.77 24.41
C SER A 106 -9.05 1.46 24.65
N ALA A 107 -9.05 2.80 24.66
CA ALA A 107 -10.26 3.63 24.69
C ALA A 107 -10.84 3.94 23.30
N MET A 108 -10.27 3.40 22.21
CA MET A 108 -10.74 3.65 20.85
C MET A 108 -12.13 3.02 20.64
N PRO A 109 -13.18 3.83 20.36
CA PRO A 109 -14.54 3.31 20.19
C PRO A 109 -14.71 2.55 18.86
N PRO A 110 -15.71 1.66 18.75
CA PRO A 110 -16.08 1.04 17.48
C PRO A 110 -16.75 2.06 16.53
N TYR A 111 -16.38 2.02 15.25
CA TYR A 111 -17.00 2.84 14.21
C TYR A 111 -17.83 2.03 13.20
N GLY A 112 -18.02 0.73 13.43
CA GLY A 112 -18.74 -0.17 12.54
C GLY A 112 -20.18 0.25 12.23
N GLU A 113 -20.86 0.83 13.22
CA GLU A 113 -22.26 1.29 13.12
C GLU A 113 -22.38 2.79 12.81
N THR A 114 -21.30 3.56 12.97
CA THR A 114 -21.30 5.02 12.79
C THR A 114 -20.77 5.44 11.43
N LEU A 115 -19.82 4.70 10.87
CA LEU A 115 -19.23 4.96 9.56
C LEU A 115 -19.67 3.88 8.58
N THR A 116 -19.90 4.26 7.33
CA THR A 116 -20.03 3.31 6.22
C THR A 116 -18.70 2.63 5.91
N GLU A 117 -18.72 1.51 5.18
CA GLU A 117 -17.48 0.85 4.72
C GLU A 117 -16.62 1.81 3.88
N ALA A 118 -17.24 2.54 2.95
CA ALA A 118 -16.54 3.51 2.11
C ALA A 118 -15.88 4.64 2.93
N GLU A 119 -16.50 5.08 4.02
CA GLU A 119 -15.90 6.07 4.93
C GLU A 119 -14.74 5.49 5.73
N ARG A 120 -14.81 4.22 6.15
CA ARG A 120 -13.69 3.52 6.80
C ARG A 120 -12.51 3.32 5.86
N GLU A 121 -12.77 2.94 4.61
CA GLU A 121 -11.74 2.86 3.58
C GLU A 121 -11.12 4.23 3.30
N ALA A 122 -11.96 5.26 3.14
CA ALA A 122 -11.48 6.61 2.89
C ALA A 122 -10.62 7.14 4.05
N VAL A 123 -11.04 6.95 5.32
CA VAL A 123 -10.22 7.38 6.46
C VAL A 123 -8.93 6.60 6.55
N LEU A 124 -8.92 5.29 6.24
CA LEU A 124 -7.69 4.53 6.18
C LEU A 124 -6.74 5.08 5.11
N VAL A 125 -7.24 5.38 3.91
CA VAL A 125 -6.47 6.05 2.84
C VAL A 125 -5.85 7.37 3.34
N TYR A 126 -6.61 8.19 4.07
CA TYR A 126 -6.07 9.42 4.65
C TYR A 126 -5.01 9.16 5.71
N ILE A 127 -5.20 8.18 6.61
CA ILE A 127 -4.19 7.78 7.60
C ILE A 127 -2.87 7.38 6.93
N LYS A 128 -2.92 6.71 5.76
CA LYS A 128 -1.70 6.34 5.03
C LYS A 128 -0.86 7.55 4.60
N THR A 129 -1.44 8.75 4.53
CA THR A 129 -0.70 9.97 4.17
C THR A 129 0.25 10.46 5.26
N PHE A 130 0.11 9.98 6.50
CA PHE A 130 1.07 10.24 7.58
C PHE A 130 2.34 9.41 7.47
N TRP A 131 2.39 8.46 6.53
CA TRP A 131 3.49 7.52 6.36
C TRP A 131 4.45 7.99 5.27
N GLY A 132 5.74 7.73 5.48
CA GLY A 132 6.74 7.88 4.43
C GLY A 132 6.56 6.84 3.32
N VAL A 133 7.26 7.07 2.21
CA VAL A 133 7.20 6.18 1.02
C VAL A 133 7.51 4.73 1.38
N ARG A 134 8.52 4.49 2.23
CA ARG A 134 8.94 3.14 2.62
C ARG A 134 7.87 2.41 3.43
N GLU A 135 7.24 3.10 4.37
CA GLU A 135 6.15 2.56 5.18
C GLU A 135 4.93 2.24 4.32
N GLN A 136 4.57 3.11 3.36
CA GLN A 136 3.47 2.85 2.42
C GLN A 136 3.76 1.64 1.51
N GLU A 137 4.99 1.52 1.00
CA GLU A 137 5.42 0.38 0.18
C GLU A 137 5.35 -0.94 0.95
N PHE A 138 5.87 -0.96 2.18
CA PHE A 138 5.81 -2.13 3.05
C PHE A 138 4.36 -2.52 3.36
N GLN A 139 3.53 -1.53 3.72
CA GLN A 139 2.12 -1.76 4.05
C GLN A 139 1.34 -2.30 2.84
N ALA A 140 1.61 -1.78 1.65
CA ALA A 140 1.01 -2.26 0.42
C ALA A 140 1.45 -3.71 0.11
N GLN A 141 2.70 -4.07 0.41
CA GLN A 141 3.20 -5.44 0.25
C GLN A 141 2.46 -6.42 1.15
N ILE A 142 2.37 -6.14 2.47
CA ILE A 142 1.70 -7.03 3.41
C ILE A 142 0.19 -7.12 3.15
N THR A 143 -0.41 -6.05 2.62
CA THR A 143 -1.83 -6.05 2.22
C THR A 143 -2.07 -7.00 1.06
N ARG A 144 -1.20 -6.99 0.03
CA ARG A 144 -1.32 -7.93 -1.10
C ARG A 144 -1.14 -9.38 -0.65
N GLN A 145 -0.13 -9.66 0.16
CA GLN A 145 0.18 -11.03 0.62
C GLN A 145 -0.93 -11.68 1.45
N ARG A 146 -1.77 -10.88 2.11
CA ARG A 146 -2.88 -11.38 2.94
C ARG A 146 -4.20 -11.50 2.17
N ASN A 147 -4.27 -10.97 0.96
CA ASN A 147 -5.42 -11.07 0.07
C ASN A 147 -5.24 -12.19 -0.98
N GLU A 148 -4.09 -12.86 -0.99
CA GLU A 148 -3.75 -14.08 -1.76
C GLU A 148 -4.02 -15.34 -0.93
#